data_AF-A0A2M8KW69-F1
#
_entry.id   AF-A0A2M8KW69-F1
#
_cell.length_a   1.000
_cell.length_b   1.000
_cell.length_c   1.000
_cell.angle_alpha   90.00
_cell.angle_beta   90.00
_cell.angle_gamma   90.00
#
_symmetry.space_group_name_H-M   'P 1'
#
loop_
_entity.id
_entity.type
_entity.pdbx_description
1 polymer ?
#
loop_
_entity_poly.entity_id
_entity_poly.type
_entity_poly.pdbx_seq_one_letter_code
_entity_poly.pdbx_strand_id
1 'polypeptide(L)'
;MKKSAFLFVFLSHLPMYAQEDRLQLKILSHNSRQWENLHENIPLFDESAATCLITHGWTLFFNEQLNGWMLDIARDISTRTDKSGNILAWEWIEEADGSNNGENESAREQAVLLADALKTSVPIGYDKAMHFMGHSLGTILVTHAARELVDPVNSLQRVIRVHQITLWDPLDTIILVDLAPIVSILRRNMVYVDLYRGITSVNDNRANLIVNVPGVSHSVYNWYATTITGENTPVVIYPKQCINDNILSGSLGFENSVFLAGSENPYERMIHFPECDNTESMLFASKISICQADTGDEVFGIDERRHCGNATELEFVRGDSNTDGDFNLSDTIRLLDVLFRGGDPLTCADAADANDDGLLDISDAVFILLVLFSDNEMPLPFPDAGPDPTDDPLGCENYTVP
;
A
#
# COMPACT_ATOMS: atom_id res chain seq x y z
N MET A 1 53.06 -52.57 9.28
CA MET A 1 53.45 -51.15 9.36
C MET A 1 52.57 -50.34 8.43
N LYS A 2 51.88 -49.33 9.01
CA LYS A 2 51.43 -48.04 8.44
C LYS A 2 50.53 -48.07 7.18
N LYS A 3 49.24 -47.68 7.33
CA LYS A 3 48.64 -46.32 7.13
C LYS A 3 48.24 -46.14 5.64
N SER A 4 47.06 -45.71 5.23
CA SER A 4 45.96 -44.98 5.88
C SER A 4 44.64 -45.30 5.16
N ALA A 5 43.54 -45.36 5.93
CA ALA A 5 42.19 -45.23 5.41
C ALA A 5 41.95 -43.76 5.02
N PHE A 6 41.50 -43.52 3.79
CA PHE A 6 40.90 -42.24 3.40
C PHE A 6 39.42 -42.31 3.75
N LEU A 7 39.08 -41.68 4.87
CA LEU A 7 37.71 -41.40 5.28
C LEU A 7 37.19 -40.28 4.36
N PHE A 8 36.35 -40.60 3.39
CA PHE A 8 35.48 -39.62 2.74
C PHE A 8 34.44 -39.19 3.77
N VAL A 9 34.77 -38.15 4.54
CA VAL A 9 33.75 -37.41 5.29
C VAL A 9 32.98 -36.61 4.25
N PHE A 10 31.71 -36.96 4.06
CA PHE A 10 30.71 -36.04 3.53
C PHE A 10 30.75 -34.79 4.43
N LEU A 11 31.42 -33.73 3.96
CA LEU A 11 31.19 -32.39 4.46
C LEU A 11 29.77 -32.02 4.01
N SER A 12 28.80 -32.39 4.85
CA SER A 12 27.55 -31.65 4.95
C SER A 12 27.90 -30.18 4.97
N HIS A 13 27.28 -29.42 4.08
CA HIS A 13 27.40 -27.97 4.02
C HIS A 13 27.04 -27.42 5.40
N LEU A 14 28.07 -27.11 6.18
CA LEU A 14 27.95 -26.19 7.28
C LEU A 14 27.57 -24.85 6.65
N PRO A 15 26.45 -24.21 7.03
CA PRO A 15 26.15 -22.87 6.54
C PRO A 15 27.25 -21.96 7.07
N MET A 16 28.12 -21.54 6.16
CA MET A 16 29.24 -20.65 6.45
C MET A 16 28.75 -19.21 6.24
N TYR A 17 27.75 -18.83 7.03
CA TYR A 17 27.39 -17.47 7.42
C TYR A 17 26.57 -17.63 8.70
N ALA A 18 27.15 -17.25 9.83
CA ALA A 18 26.34 -17.00 11.02
C ALA A 18 25.41 -15.83 10.65
N GLN A 19 24.10 -16.08 10.66
CA GLN A 19 23.07 -15.05 10.59
C GLN A 19 23.39 -13.96 11.62
N GLU A 20 23.81 -12.79 11.18
CA GLU A 20 23.40 -11.57 11.87
C GLU A 20 21.88 -11.52 11.75
N ASP A 21 21.18 -11.30 12.86
CA ASP A 21 19.71 -11.34 12.95
C ASP A 21 19.06 -10.47 11.85
N ARG A 22 18.65 -11.08 10.72
CA ARG A 22 17.87 -10.42 9.68
C ARG A 22 16.54 -10.02 10.29
N LEU A 23 16.41 -8.75 10.67
CA LEU A 23 15.14 -8.20 11.15
C LEU A 23 14.20 -8.03 9.97
N GLN A 24 13.23 -8.93 9.85
CA GLN A 24 12.22 -8.94 8.78
C GLN A 24 11.15 -7.86 8.98
N LEU A 25 10.85 -7.49 10.22
CA LEU A 25 9.89 -6.43 10.53
C LEU A 25 10.52 -5.06 10.34
N LYS A 26 9.97 -4.28 9.41
CA LYS A 26 10.38 -2.91 9.12
C LYS A 26 9.29 -1.93 9.53
N ILE A 27 9.69 -0.68 9.73
CA ILE A 27 8.82 0.48 9.89
C ILE A 27 9.24 1.56 8.90
N LEU A 28 8.28 2.22 8.26
CA LEU A 28 8.54 3.38 7.42
C LEU A 28 8.89 4.56 8.32
N SER A 29 10.04 5.18 8.07
CA SER A 29 10.41 6.44 8.71
C SER A 29 9.79 7.59 7.93
N HIS A 30 8.90 8.35 8.59
CA HIS A 30 8.24 9.51 7.97
C HIS A 30 9.21 10.65 7.60
N ASN A 31 10.41 10.66 8.17
CA ASN A 31 11.45 11.64 7.87
C ASN A 31 12.27 11.23 6.65
N SER A 32 12.78 9.99 6.63
CA SER A 32 13.64 9.52 5.53
C SER A 32 12.83 8.99 4.33
N ARG A 33 11.54 8.68 4.53
CA ARG A 33 10.68 7.97 3.57
C ARG A 33 11.29 6.66 3.09
N GLN A 34 12.03 6.00 3.98
CA GLN A 34 12.68 4.71 3.77
C GLN A 34 12.29 3.72 4.87
N TRP A 35 12.45 2.43 4.56
CA TRP A 35 12.29 1.36 5.54
C TRP A 35 13.44 1.35 6.54
N GLU A 36 13.10 1.28 7.82
CA GLU A 36 14.03 1.10 8.92
C GLU A 36 13.67 -0.18 9.69
N ASN A 37 14.66 -0.85 10.29
CA ASN A 37 14.42 -2.07 11.06
C ASN A 37 13.63 -1.73 12.33
N LEU A 38 12.47 -2.34 12.53
CA LEU A 38 11.77 -2.21 13.80
C LEU A 38 12.36 -3.21 14.81
N HIS A 39 12.93 -2.70 15.90
CA HIS A 39 13.37 -3.51 17.04
C HIS A 39 12.96 -2.85 18.36
N GLU A 40 12.97 -3.64 19.44
CA GLU A 40 12.73 -3.13 20.79
C GLU A 40 13.65 -1.93 21.06
N ASN A 41 13.08 -0.79 21.48
CA ASN A 41 13.73 0.46 21.87
C ASN A 41 13.98 1.55 20.80
N ILE A 42 13.45 1.45 19.57
CA ILE A 42 13.47 2.60 18.65
C ILE A 42 12.27 3.54 18.89
N PRO A 43 12.48 4.88 19.00
CA PRO A 43 11.40 5.88 19.09
C PRO A 43 10.56 6.08 17.81
N LEU A 44 10.66 5.19 16.81
CA LEU A 44 9.90 5.31 15.55
C LEU A 44 8.47 4.80 15.67
N PHE A 45 8.21 3.84 16.56
CA PHE A 45 6.86 3.33 16.76
C PHE A 45 6.08 4.27 17.66
N ASP A 46 5.01 4.85 17.14
CA ASP A 46 4.09 5.72 17.89
C ASP A 46 2.97 4.87 18.53
N GLU A 47 3.05 4.70 19.85
CA GLU A 47 2.04 3.96 20.64
C GLU A 47 0.64 4.58 20.60
N SER A 48 0.54 5.87 20.25
CA SER A 48 -0.72 6.59 20.17
C SER A 48 -1.41 6.46 18.81
N ALA A 49 -0.67 6.03 17.78
CA ALA A 49 -1.14 5.95 16.41
C ALA A 49 -1.57 4.54 16.01
N ALA A 50 -2.51 4.43 15.06
CA ALA A 50 -2.87 3.16 14.46
C ALA A 50 -1.69 2.57 13.65
N THR A 51 -1.78 1.28 13.31
CA THR A 51 -0.75 0.58 12.53
C THR A 51 -1.33 -0.09 11.30
N CYS A 52 -0.67 0.06 10.16
CA CYS A 52 -0.87 -0.85 9.03
C CYS A 52 0.38 -1.70 8.81
N LEU A 53 0.19 -2.94 8.36
CA LEU A 53 1.25 -3.87 8.00
C LEU A 53 1.04 -4.31 6.56
N ILE A 54 2.07 -4.22 5.74
CA ILE A 54 2.06 -4.61 4.32
C ILE A 54 3.07 -5.75 4.12
N THR A 55 2.72 -6.75 3.32
CA THR A 55 3.66 -7.81 2.92
C THR A 55 3.49 -8.20 1.47
N HIS A 56 4.61 -8.51 0.82
CA HIS A 56 4.63 -9.03 -0.54
C HIS A 56 4.28 -10.52 -0.60
N GLY A 57 4.13 -11.02 -1.83
CA GLY A 57 3.89 -12.41 -2.15
C GLY A 57 5.12 -13.12 -2.68
N TRP A 58 4.90 -14.06 -3.61
CA TRP A 58 5.96 -14.80 -4.27
C TRP A 58 6.91 -13.90 -5.05
N THR A 59 8.18 -14.30 -5.15
CA THR A 59 9.19 -13.59 -5.95
C THR A 59 10.22 -14.55 -6.51
N LEU A 60 10.68 -14.29 -7.74
CA LEU A 60 11.87 -14.91 -8.31
C LEU A 60 12.91 -13.83 -8.54
N PHE A 61 14.17 -14.14 -8.18
CA PHE A 61 15.26 -13.17 -8.12
C PHE A 61 15.03 -12.15 -7.00
N PHE A 62 16.09 -11.53 -6.48
CA PHE A 62 16.00 -10.52 -5.43
C PHE A 62 15.39 -9.20 -5.97
N ASN A 63 14.23 -9.29 -6.64
CA ASN A 63 13.44 -8.14 -7.04
C ASN A 63 13.11 -7.37 -5.76
N GLU A 64 13.37 -6.06 -5.76
CA GLU A 64 13.17 -5.23 -4.58
C GLU A 64 11.66 -5.02 -4.32
N GLN A 65 10.95 -6.05 -3.88
CA GLN A 65 9.54 -5.96 -3.50
C GLN A 65 9.36 -4.90 -2.40
N LEU A 66 10.27 -4.92 -1.42
CA LEU A 66 10.29 -3.97 -0.31
C LEU A 66 10.50 -2.52 -0.75
N ASN A 67 11.49 -2.26 -1.60
CA ASN A 67 11.81 -0.88 -2.03
C ASN A 67 11.08 -0.45 -3.32
N GLY A 68 10.37 -1.36 -3.96
CA GLY A 68 9.48 -1.09 -5.09
C GLY A 68 8.08 -0.78 -4.59
N TRP A 69 7.08 -1.51 -5.08
CA TRP A 69 5.67 -1.20 -4.84
C TRP A 69 5.31 -1.09 -3.35
N MET A 70 5.95 -1.87 -2.45
CA MET A 70 5.62 -1.80 -1.03
C MET A 70 6.01 -0.44 -0.44
N LEU A 71 7.16 0.10 -0.84
CA LEU A 71 7.61 1.43 -0.42
C LEU A 71 6.73 2.52 -1.02
N ASP A 72 6.31 2.38 -2.27
CA ASP A 72 5.42 3.33 -2.93
C ASP A 72 4.04 3.38 -2.24
N ILE A 73 3.42 2.23 -1.97
CA ILE A 73 2.17 2.19 -1.18
C ILE A 73 2.41 2.81 0.21
N ALA A 74 3.50 2.45 0.88
CA ALA A 74 3.77 2.94 2.22
C ALA A 74 3.91 4.47 2.25
N ARG A 75 4.55 5.06 1.23
CA ARG A 75 4.67 6.50 1.05
C ARG A 75 3.32 7.15 0.76
N ASP A 76 2.49 6.55 -0.09
CA ASP A 76 1.14 7.04 -0.36
C ASP A 76 0.30 7.05 0.93
N ILE A 77 0.34 5.97 1.71
CA ILE A 77 -0.35 5.85 2.99
C ILE A 77 0.16 6.90 3.99
N SER A 78 1.47 7.11 4.05
CA SER A 78 2.11 8.12 4.90
C SER A 78 1.62 9.53 4.57
N THR A 79 1.64 9.91 3.28
CA THR A 79 1.16 11.23 2.83
C THR A 79 -0.33 11.41 3.16
N ARG A 80 -1.17 10.41 2.90
CA ARG A 80 -2.62 10.48 3.20
C ARG A 80 -2.97 10.62 4.66
N THR A 81 -2.13 10.06 5.53
CA THR A 81 -2.32 10.16 6.97
C THR A 81 -1.68 11.39 7.56
N ASP A 82 -1.13 12.29 6.75
CA ASP A 82 -0.31 13.39 7.28
C ASP A 82 0.75 12.85 8.27
N LYS A 83 1.36 11.69 7.91
CA LYS A 83 2.38 10.98 8.69
C LYS A 83 1.93 10.55 10.08
N SER A 84 0.61 10.41 10.33
CA SER A 84 0.05 10.18 11.67
C SER A 84 -0.06 8.69 12.09
N GLY A 85 0.54 7.77 11.35
CA GLY A 85 0.33 6.33 11.52
C GLY A 85 1.61 5.50 11.44
N ASN A 86 1.64 4.34 12.10
CA ASN A 86 2.73 3.38 11.98
C ASN A 86 2.54 2.54 10.71
N ILE A 87 3.52 2.55 9.81
CA ILE A 87 3.46 1.76 8.57
C ILE A 87 4.56 0.71 8.64
N LEU A 88 4.16 -0.55 8.76
CA LEU A 88 5.08 -1.68 8.90
C LEU A 88 5.15 -2.47 7.60
N ALA A 89 6.31 -3.08 7.36
CA ALA A 89 6.48 -4.09 6.33
C ALA A 89 7.04 -5.38 6.93
N TRP A 90 6.57 -6.51 6.42
CA TRP A 90 7.21 -7.82 6.67
C TRP A 90 7.99 -8.24 5.44
N GLU A 91 9.31 -8.32 5.59
CA GLU A 91 10.23 -8.62 4.51
C GLU A 91 10.66 -10.10 4.56
N TRP A 92 10.29 -10.88 3.55
CA TRP A 92 10.48 -12.34 3.51
C TRP A 92 10.93 -12.85 2.13
N ILE A 93 11.71 -12.06 1.40
CA ILE A 93 12.18 -12.37 0.04
C ILE A 93 12.97 -13.69 -0.07
N GLU A 94 13.76 -14.04 0.95
CA GLU A 94 14.58 -15.27 0.94
C GLU A 94 13.72 -16.54 1.04
N GLU A 95 12.51 -16.41 1.58
CA GLU A 95 11.58 -17.52 1.80
C GLU A 95 10.42 -17.54 0.78
N ALA A 96 10.20 -16.41 0.11
CA ALA A 96 9.07 -16.19 -0.79
C ALA A 96 9.13 -17.00 -2.10
N ASP A 97 10.30 -17.52 -2.48
CA ASP A 97 10.45 -18.42 -3.63
C ASP A 97 10.03 -19.87 -3.34
N GLY A 98 9.77 -20.21 -2.07
CA GLY A 98 9.36 -21.53 -1.64
C GLY A 98 10.44 -22.62 -1.78
N SER A 99 11.70 -22.26 -2.00
CA SER A 99 12.81 -23.19 -2.26
C SER A 99 13.07 -24.19 -1.13
N ASN A 100 12.69 -23.85 0.10
CA ASN A 100 12.86 -24.71 1.26
C ASN A 100 11.75 -25.78 1.38
N ASN A 101 10.51 -25.33 1.62
CA ASN A 101 9.40 -26.21 2.02
C ASN A 101 8.16 -26.10 1.09
N GLY A 102 8.29 -25.36 -0.02
CA GLY A 102 7.19 -24.97 -0.88
C GLY A 102 6.59 -23.62 -0.49
N GLU A 103 6.08 -22.91 -1.49
CA GLU A 103 5.60 -21.52 -1.42
C GLU A 103 4.56 -21.29 -0.30
N ASN A 104 3.51 -22.10 -0.29
CA ASN A 104 2.42 -21.98 0.69
C ASN A 104 2.88 -22.29 2.12
N GLU A 105 3.79 -23.25 2.28
CA GLU A 105 4.28 -23.62 3.61
C GLU A 105 5.22 -22.56 4.16
N SER A 106 6.09 -22.03 3.30
CA SER A 106 6.98 -20.92 3.64
C SER A 106 6.17 -19.70 4.11
N ALA A 107 5.06 -19.37 3.43
CA ALA A 107 4.15 -18.31 3.87
C ALA A 107 3.51 -18.57 5.26
N ARG A 108 3.17 -19.83 5.60
CA ARG A 108 2.63 -20.20 6.92
C ARG A 108 3.69 -20.13 8.02
N GLU A 109 4.91 -20.57 7.74
CA GLU A 109 6.02 -20.46 8.68
C GLU A 109 6.32 -18.98 8.99
N GLN A 110 6.35 -18.15 7.95
CA GLN A 110 6.53 -16.70 8.08
C GLN A 110 5.39 -16.02 8.85
N ALA A 111 4.17 -16.53 8.77
CA ALA A 111 3.04 -16.03 9.54
C ALA A 111 3.26 -16.15 11.06
N VAL A 112 3.86 -17.26 11.50
CA VAL A 112 4.21 -17.49 12.92
C VAL A 112 5.30 -16.51 13.35
N LEU A 113 6.36 -16.37 12.54
CA LEU A 113 7.47 -15.46 12.80
C LEU A 113 7.02 -14.00 12.87
N LEU A 114 6.13 -13.57 11.97
CA LEU A 114 5.54 -12.24 12.00
C LEU A 114 4.74 -12.01 13.29
N ALA A 115 3.89 -12.96 13.68
CA ALA A 115 3.10 -12.85 14.90
C ALA A 115 4.00 -12.69 16.13
N ASP A 116 5.09 -13.46 16.22
CA ASP A 116 6.07 -13.38 17.30
C ASP A 116 6.87 -12.07 17.27
N ALA A 117 7.28 -11.61 16.07
CA ALA A 117 7.96 -10.34 15.89
C ALA A 117 7.10 -9.15 16.34
N LEU A 118 5.80 -9.17 16.04
CA LEU A 118 4.84 -8.16 16.51
C LEU A 118 4.64 -8.24 18.03
N LYS A 119 4.51 -9.45 18.60
CA LYS A 119 4.42 -9.66 20.06
C LYS A 119 5.67 -9.21 20.80
N THR A 120 6.80 -9.07 20.13
CA THR A 120 8.07 -8.62 20.72
C THR A 120 8.23 -7.11 20.52
N SER A 121 8.06 -6.63 19.29
CA SER A 121 8.47 -5.28 18.88
C SER A 121 7.44 -4.19 19.15
N VAL A 122 6.15 -4.53 19.18
CA VAL A 122 5.10 -3.56 19.54
C VAL A 122 5.24 -3.25 21.04
N PRO A 123 4.81 -2.08 21.56
CA PRO A 123 4.80 -1.83 23.00
C PRO A 123 3.65 -2.49 23.78
N ILE A 124 3.92 -2.91 25.02
CA ILE A 124 2.93 -3.60 25.87
C ILE A 124 1.76 -2.66 26.15
N GLY A 125 0.53 -3.12 25.93
CA GLY A 125 -0.67 -2.34 26.16
C GLY A 125 -1.13 -1.52 24.95
N TYR A 126 -0.42 -1.60 23.81
CA TYR A 126 -0.87 -1.04 22.55
C TYR A 126 -2.28 -1.52 22.18
N ASP A 127 -3.20 -0.57 22.05
CA ASP A 127 -4.63 -0.81 21.91
C ASP A 127 -5.23 -0.19 20.63
N LYS A 128 -4.38 0.43 19.79
CA LYS A 128 -4.82 1.07 18.56
C LYS A 128 -5.12 0.04 17.48
N ALA A 129 -5.84 0.49 16.46
CA ALA A 129 -6.26 -0.36 15.37
C ALA A 129 -5.06 -0.86 14.56
N MET A 130 -5.14 -2.13 14.13
CA MET A 130 -4.20 -2.73 13.19
C MET A 130 -4.90 -3.19 11.92
N HIS A 131 -4.34 -2.81 10.76
CA HIS A 131 -4.77 -3.25 9.44
C HIS A 131 -3.65 -4.04 8.76
N PHE A 132 -3.88 -5.32 8.45
CA PHE A 132 -2.92 -6.13 7.70
C PHE A 132 -3.28 -6.19 6.21
N MET A 133 -2.28 -6.13 5.34
CA MET A 133 -2.45 -6.19 3.89
C MET A 133 -1.45 -7.18 3.31
N GLY A 134 -1.92 -8.12 2.50
CA GLY A 134 -1.07 -9.12 1.86
C GLY A 134 -1.39 -9.26 0.39
N HIS A 135 -0.35 -9.35 -0.44
CA HIS A 135 -0.45 -9.65 -1.87
C HIS A 135 -0.09 -11.11 -2.18
N SER A 136 -0.83 -11.79 -3.06
CA SER A 136 -0.52 -13.14 -3.55
C SER A 136 -0.25 -14.13 -2.39
N LEU A 137 0.93 -14.75 -2.27
CA LEU A 137 1.27 -15.60 -1.11
C LEU A 137 1.22 -14.86 0.24
N GLY A 138 1.46 -13.55 0.23
CA GLY A 138 1.33 -12.68 1.40
C GLY A 138 -0.07 -12.68 1.99
N THR A 139 -1.10 -13.02 1.20
CA THR A 139 -2.48 -13.21 1.69
C THR A 139 -2.59 -14.37 2.67
N ILE A 140 -1.85 -15.48 2.44
CA ILE A 140 -1.74 -16.60 3.37
C ILE A 140 -1.05 -16.12 4.63
N LEU A 141 0.08 -15.43 4.47
CA LEU A 141 0.91 -14.95 5.57
C LEU A 141 0.11 -14.07 6.53
N VAL A 142 -0.54 -12.99 6.06
CA VAL A 142 -1.28 -12.08 6.94
C VAL A 142 -2.51 -12.72 7.57
N THR A 143 -3.18 -13.64 6.86
CA THR A 143 -4.37 -14.34 7.36
C THR A 143 -4.01 -15.30 8.50
N HIS A 144 -2.94 -16.09 8.31
CA HIS A 144 -2.44 -16.99 9.36
C HIS A 144 -1.83 -16.21 10.52
N ALA A 145 -1.10 -15.11 10.27
CA ALA A 145 -0.51 -14.30 11.34
C ALA A 145 -1.60 -13.68 12.22
N ALA A 146 -2.66 -13.14 11.60
CA ALA A 146 -3.81 -12.65 12.35
C ALA A 146 -4.48 -13.75 13.17
N ARG A 147 -4.59 -14.98 12.63
CA ARG A 147 -5.11 -16.13 13.38
C ARG A 147 -4.28 -16.41 14.63
N GLU A 148 -2.96 -16.43 14.50
CA GLU A 148 -2.03 -16.64 15.62
C GLU A 148 -2.14 -15.55 16.70
N LEU A 149 -2.52 -14.32 16.32
CA LEU A 149 -2.71 -13.21 17.23
C LEU A 149 -4.08 -13.23 17.95
N VAL A 150 -5.14 -13.73 17.29
CA VAL A 150 -6.48 -13.82 17.88
C VAL A 150 -6.77 -15.12 18.61
N ASP A 151 -5.99 -16.19 18.40
CA ASP A 151 -6.21 -17.48 19.08
C ASP A 151 -5.97 -17.35 20.59
N PRO A 152 -7.01 -17.52 21.44
CA PRO A 152 -6.91 -17.34 22.89
C PRO A 152 -5.85 -18.21 23.56
N VAL A 153 -5.48 -19.35 22.96
CA VAL A 153 -4.42 -20.24 23.47
C VAL A 153 -3.05 -19.61 23.28
N ASN A 154 -2.83 -18.90 22.17
CA ASN A 154 -1.57 -18.27 21.80
C ASN A 154 -1.47 -16.80 22.25
N SER A 155 -2.60 -16.18 22.64
CA SER A 155 -2.68 -14.80 23.16
C SER A 155 -2.51 -14.70 24.69
N LEU A 156 -2.31 -15.81 25.42
CA LEU A 156 -2.30 -15.86 26.90
C LEU A 156 -1.27 -14.93 27.58
N GLN A 157 -0.25 -14.46 26.87
CA GLN A 157 0.78 -13.57 27.41
C GLN A 157 0.62 -12.11 26.93
N ARG A 158 0.02 -11.87 25.77
CA ARG A 158 -0.03 -10.56 25.13
C ARG A 158 -1.13 -10.50 24.04
N VAL A 159 -1.98 -9.48 24.11
CA VAL A 159 -3.09 -9.30 23.15
C VAL A 159 -2.71 -8.20 22.15
N ILE A 160 -2.57 -8.58 20.88
CA ILE A 160 -2.50 -7.65 19.75
C ILE A 160 -3.80 -7.81 18.97
N ARG A 161 -4.51 -6.71 18.73
CA ARG A 161 -5.81 -6.74 18.05
C ARG A 161 -5.66 -6.37 16.58
N VAL A 162 -5.74 -7.36 15.71
CA VAL A 162 -5.97 -7.15 14.28
C VAL A 162 -7.44 -6.80 14.09
N HIS A 163 -7.72 -5.67 13.43
CA HIS A 163 -9.08 -5.19 13.21
C HIS A 163 -9.54 -5.38 11.76
N GLN A 164 -8.61 -5.28 10.82
CA GLN A 164 -8.88 -5.44 9.40
C GLN A 164 -7.76 -6.20 8.72
N ILE A 165 -8.13 -6.99 7.71
CA ILE A 165 -7.22 -7.64 6.78
C ILE A 165 -7.71 -7.35 5.36
N THR A 166 -6.79 -6.99 4.48
CA THR A 166 -7.05 -6.89 3.06
C THR A 166 -6.19 -7.89 2.29
N LEU A 167 -6.85 -8.71 1.48
CA LEU A 167 -6.24 -9.74 0.64
C LEU A 167 -6.23 -9.29 -0.81
N TRP A 168 -5.05 -9.00 -1.35
CA TRP A 168 -4.84 -8.64 -2.74
C TRP A 168 -4.47 -9.86 -3.57
N ASP A 169 -5.32 -10.20 -4.54
CA ASP A 169 -5.14 -11.27 -5.51
C ASP A 169 -4.60 -12.59 -4.92
N PRO A 170 -5.30 -13.17 -3.93
CA PRO A 170 -4.88 -14.47 -3.38
C PRO A 170 -4.95 -15.57 -4.43
N LEU A 171 -4.10 -16.57 -4.27
CA LEU A 171 -4.08 -17.76 -5.13
C LEU A 171 -5.44 -18.46 -5.16
N ASP A 172 -6.08 -18.54 -6.33
CA ASP A 172 -7.42 -19.14 -6.49
C ASP A 172 -7.55 -20.54 -5.88
N THR A 173 -6.49 -21.34 -5.99
CA THR A 173 -6.44 -22.72 -5.51
C THR A 173 -6.44 -22.84 -3.98
N ILE A 174 -6.03 -21.79 -3.26
CA ILE A 174 -5.86 -21.82 -1.79
C ILE A 174 -7.05 -21.19 -1.05
N ILE A 175 -7.86 -20.36 -1.73
CA ILE A 175 -8.94 -19.60 -1.09
C ILE A 175 -9.94 -20.50 -0.37
N LEU A 176 -10.43 -21.55 -1.03
CA LEU A 176 -11.47 -22.42 -0.45
C LEU A 176 -10.93 -23.40 0.59
N VAL A 177 -9.68 -23.84 0.44
CA VAL A 177 -9.12 -24.94 1.24
C VAL A 177 -8.32 -24.46 2.45
N ASP A 178 -7.82 -23.23 2.44
CA ASP A 178 -6.95 -22.69 3.49
C ASP A 178 -7.50 -21.39 4.08
N LEU A 179 -7.72 -20.37 3.23
CA LEU A 179 -8.12 -19.05 3.70
C LEU A 179 -9.55 -19.04 4.26
N ALA A 180 -10.53 -19.63 3.56
CA ALA A 180 -11.94 -19.58 3.96
C ALA A 180 -12.21 -20.15 5.38
N PRO A 181 -11.64 -21.30 5.78
CA PRO A 181 -11.74 -21.79 7.17
C PRO A 181 -11.21 -20.78 8.20
N ILE A 182 -10.09 -20.11 7.91
CA ILE A 182 -9.44 -19.18 8.83
C ILE A 182 -10.19 -17.86 8.90
N VAL A 183 -10.64 -17.34 7.76
CA VAL A 183 -11.49 -16.15 7.69
C VAL A 183 -12.74 -16.32 8.56
N SER A 184 -13.33 -17.51 8.62
CA SER A 184 -14.44 -17.81 9.53
C SER A 184 -14.08 -17.70 11.02
N ILE A 185 -12.85 -18.04 11.39
CA ILE A 185 -12.33 -17.86 12.77
C ILE A 185 -12.07 -16.39 13.06
N LEU A 186 -11.42 -15.68 12.13
CA LEU A 186 -11.09 -14.26 12.24
C LEU A 186 -12.35 -13.40 12.40
N ARG A 187 -13.37 -13.64 11.57
CA ARG A 187 -14.65 -12.92 11.64
C ARG A 187 -15.37 -13.10 12.97
N ARG A 188 -15.35 -14.31 13.56
CA ARG A 188 -15.90 -14.57 14.89
C ARG A 188 -15.14 -13.85 16.00
N ASN A 189 -13.87 -13.54 15.76
CA ASN A 189 -13.05 -12.69 16.63
C ASN A 189 -13.08 -11.21 16.20
N MET A 190 -14.11 -10.82 15.45
CA MET A 190 -14.40 -9.43 15.11
C MET A 190 -13.34 -8.79 14.20
N VAL A 191 -12.62 -9.60 13.43
CA VAL A 191 -11.67 -9.14 12.40
C VAL A 191 -12.40 -9.02 11.06
N TYR A 192 -12.27 -7.86 10.42
CA TYR A 192 -12.76 -7.67 9.06
C TYR A 192 -11.81 -8.27 8.03
N VAL A 193 -12.34 -8.86 6.96
CA VAL A 193 -11.53 -9.37 5.86
C VAL A 193 -12.11 -8.92 4.52
N ASP A 194 -11.38 -8.06 3.83
CA ASP A 194 -11.61 -7.69 2.45
C ASP A 194 -10.80 -8.61 1.52
N LEU A 195 -11.43 -9.02 0.41
CA LEU A 195 -10.85 -9.85 -0.63
C LEU A 195 -10.99 -9.15 -1.98
N TYR A 196 -9.87 -8.91 -2.65
CA TYR A 196 -9.82 -8.40 -4.00
C TYR A 196 -9.34 -9.50 -4.94
N ARG A 197 -10.21 -9.94 -5.85
CA ARG A 197 -9.92 -10.93 -6.89
C ARG A 197 -9.80 -10.25 -8.24
N GLY A 198 -8.79 -10.64 -9.03
CA GLY A 198 -8.74 -10.32 -10.45
C GLY A 198 -7.71 -9.26 -10.81
N ILE A 199 -6.49 -9.37 -10.29
CA ILE A 199 -5.43 -8.40 -10.55
C ILE A 199 -4.33 -9.06 -11.39
N THR A 200 -4.70 -9.60 -12.55
CA THR A 200 -3.74 -10.34 -13.41
C THR A 200 -3.62 -9.78 -14.82
N SER A 201 -4.30 -8.67 -15.15
CA SER A 201 -4.17 -8.06 -16.48
C SER A 201 -4.37 -6.54 -16.49
N VAL A 202 -3.69 -5.89 -17.44
CA VAL A 202 -3.68 -4.43 -17.74
C VAL A 202 -5.07 -3.81 -17.97
N ASN A 203 -6.14 -4.61 -18.00
CA ASN A 203 -7.51 -4.20 -18.28
C ASN A 203 -8.47 -4.32 -17.07
N ASP A 204 -8.02 -4.88 -15.94
CA ASP A 204 -8.87 -5.18 -14.78
C ASP A 204 -8.67 -4.17 -13.62
N ASN A 205 -8.53 -2.89 -13.94
CA ASN A 205 -8.17 -1.83 -12.98
C ASN A 205 -9.32 -1.41 -12.02
N ARG A 206 -10.38 -2.21 -11.88
CA ARG A 206 -11.60 -1.83 -11.13
C ARG A 206 -12.29 -3.04 -10.47
N ALA A 207 -11.60 -3.71 -9.55
CA ALA A 207 -12.21 -4.73 -8.70
C ALA A 207 -12.71 -4.12 -7.38
N ASN A 208 -14.01 -4.21 -7.12
CA ASN A 208 -14.63 -3.84 -5.85
C ASN A 208 -15.16 -5.10 -5.17
N LEU A 209 -14.85 -5.27 -3.89
CA LEU A 209 -15.58 -6.22 -3.07
C LEU A 209 -16.88 -5.57 -2.61
N ILE A 210 -18.02 -6.20 -2.94
CA ILE A 210 -19.31 -5.74 -2.44
C ILE A 210 -19.97 -6.79 -1.53
N VAL A 211 -20.33 -6.34 -0.33
CA VAL A 211 -21.08 -7.14 0.62
C VAL A 211 -22.49 -6.59 0.71
N ASN A 212 -23.48 -7.47 0.62
CA ASN A 212 -24.87 -7.10 0.80
C ASN A 212 -25.29 -7.33 2.27
N VAL A 213 -25.80 -6.30 2.95
CA VAL A 213 -26.26 -6.37 4.35
C VAL A 213 -27.74 -6.01 4.43
N PRO A 214 -28.56 -6.74 5.19
CA PRO A 214 -29.96 -6.39 5.41
C PRO A 214 -30.10 -5.00 6.03
N GLY A 215 -31.00 -4.18 5.48
CA GLY A 215 -31.24 -2.80 5.93
C GLY A 215 -31.76 -2.65 7.37
N VAL A 216 -32.06 -3.77 8.06
CA VAL A 216 -32.56 -3.81 9.45
C VAL A 216 -31.48 -4.05 10.50
N SER A 217 -30.21 -4.25 10.11
CA SER A 217 -29.14 -4.45 11.09
C SER A 217 -28.67 -3.12 11.69
N HIS A 218 -28.83 -2.96 13.01
CA HIS A 218 -28.30 -1.80 13.75
C HIS A 218 -26.76 -1.78 13.86
N SER A 219 -26.09 -2.88 13.49
CA SER A 219 -24.64 -2.97 13.41
C SER A 219 -24.25 -3.89 12.26
N VAL A 220 -23.84 -3.28 11.14
CA VAL A 220 -23.32 -3.98 9.96
C VAL A 220 -22.17 -4.91 10.35
N TYR A 221 -21.33 -4.47 11.28
CA TYR A 221 -20.23 -5.23 11.84
C TYR A 221 -20.65 -6.52 12.53
N ASN A 222 -21.59 -6.44 13.50
CA ASN A 222 -22.08 -7.64 14.18
C ASN A 222 -22.78 -8.58 13.20
N TRP A 223 -23.49 -8.03 12.21
CA TRP A 223 -24.12 -8.85 11.18
C TRP A 223 -23.08 -9.58 10.33
N TYR A 224 -22.04 -8.88 9.85
CA TYR A 224 -20.95 -9.47 9.07
C TYR A 224 -20.23 -10.58 9.86
N ALA A 225 -19.86 -10.29 11.11
CA ALA A 225 -19.17 -11.22 12.00
C ALA A 225 -19.98 -12.50 12.32
N THR A 226 -21.31 -12.40 12.34
CA THR A 226 -22.19 -13.51 12.74
C THR A 226 -22.90 -14.21 11.57
N THR A 227 -22.98 -13.58 10.40
CA THR A 227 -23.80 -14.05 9.28
C THR A 227 -22.98 -14.47 8.06
N ILE A 228 -21.81 -13.87 7.80
CA ILE A 228 -21.01 -14.22 6.63
C ILE A 228 -19.98 -15.29 6.98
N THR A 229 -20.32 -16.54 6.69
CA THR A 229 -19.37 -17.66 6.74
C THR A 229 -18.45 -17.62 5.52
N GLY A 230 -17.31 -18.33 5.57
CA GLY A 230 -16.42 -18.48 4.41
C GLY A 230 -17.07 -19.18 3.19
N GLU A 231 -18.28 -19.74 3.37
CA GLU A 231 -19.09 -20.37 2.32
C GLU A 231 -20.06 -19.38 1.65
N ASN A 232 -20.45 -18.31 2.33
CA ASN A 232 -21.29 -17.25 1.75
C ASN A 232 -20.43 -16.43 0.80
N THR A 233 -20.61 -16.66 -0.50
CA THR A 233 -19.85 -15.98 -1.55
C THR A 233 -20.17 -14.48 -1.50
N PRO A 234 -19.19 -13.59 -1.25
CA PRO A 234 -19.39 -12.17 -1.50
C PRO A 234 -19.80 -11.97 -2.95
N VAL A 235 -20.74 -11.06 -3.21
CA VAL A 235 -21.17 -10.77 -4.58
C VAL A 235 -20.12 -9.87 -5.19
N VAL A 236 -19.36 -10.39 -6.16
CA VAL A 236 -18.49 -9.55 -6.98
C VAL A 236 -19.37 -8.73 -7.90
N ILE A 237 -19.40 -7.42 -7.68
CA ILE A 237 -20.14 -6.48 -8.52
C ILE A 237 -19.13 -5.64 -9.28
N TYR A 238 -19.17 -5.75 -10.60
CA TYR A 238 -18.41 -4.86 -11.46
C TYR A 238 -19.05 -3.46 -11.41
N PRO A 239 -18.26 -2.38 -11.27
CA PRO A 239 -18.78 -1.03 -11.16
C PRO A 239 -19.83 -0.68 -12.23
N LYS A 240 -19.62 -1.19 -13.46
CA LYS A 240 -20.53 -1.00 -14.61
C LYS A 240 -21.97 -1.48 -14.39
N GLN A 241 -22.23 -2.38 -13.44
CA GLN A 241 -23.56 -2.95 -13.21
C GLN A 241 -24.47 -2.09 -12.32
N CYS A 242 -23.91 -1.20 -11.50
CA CYS A 242 -24.68 -0.43 -10.51
C CYS A 242 -24.27 1.04 -10.40
N ILE A 243 -23.05 1.39 -10.81
CA ILE A 243 -22.54 2.76 -10.84
C ILE A 243 -22.51 3.14 -12.32
N ASN A 244 -23.37 4.07 -12.75
CA ASN A 244 -23.25 4.67 -14.09
C ASN A 244 -21.79 5.13 -14.30
N ASP A 245 -21.28 5.17 -15.53
CA ASP A 245 -19.86 5.48 -15.88
C ASP A 245 -19.25 6.77 -15.27
N ASN A 246 -20.00 7.51 -14.46
CA ASN A 246 -19.53 8.56 -13.57
C ASN A 246 -18.43 8.04 -12.62
N ILE A 247 -17.25 8.65 -12.75
CA ILE A 247 -16.17 8.55 -11.78
C ILE A 247 -16.70 9.08 -10.44
N LEU A 248 -16.80 8.23 -9.43
CA LEU A 248 -17.14 8.66 -8.07
C LEU A 248 -15.97 9.47 -7.53
N SER A 249 -16.20 10.73 -7.16
CA SER A 249 -15.24 11.53 -6.41
C SER A 249 -15.08 10.94 -5.01
N GLY A 250 -13.92 10.39 -4.68
CA GLY A 250 -13.60 9.78 -3.37
C GLY A 250 -12.89 8.44 -3.50
N SER A 251 -11.87 8.24 -2.67
CA SER A 251 -11.01 7.06 -2.72
C SER A 251 -11.47 5.95 -1.81
N LEU A 252 -12.62 5.41 -2.17
CA LEU A 252 -13.18 4.23 -1.54
C LEU A 252 -12.14 3.11 -1.52
N GLY A 253 -11.77 2.60 -0.34
CA GLY A 253 -11.13 1.31 -0.08
C GLY A 253 -9.94 1.34 0.86
N PHE A 254 -9.07 2.35 0.77
CA PHE A 254 -8.24 2.73 1.91
C PHE A 254 -8.94 3.79 2.81
N GLU A 255 -9.84 4.63 2.27
CA GLU A 255 -10.65 5.57 3.08
C GLU A 255 -11.45 4.89 4.21
N ASN A 256 -11.85 3.62 4.00
CA ASN A 256 -12.55 2.81 5.00
C ASN A 256 -11.59 2.02 5.90
N SER A 257 -10.29 2.22 5.78
CA SER A 257 -9.33 1.55 6.63
C SER A 257 -9.46 2.00 8.08
N VAL A 258 -9.46 1.05 9.00
CA VAL A 258 -9.30 1.32 10.44
C VAL A 258 -8.08 2.18 10.75
N PHE A 259 -7.07 2.16 9.89
CA PHE A 259 -5.88 2.96 10.04
C PHE A 259 -6.15 4.47 9.96
N LEU A 260 -7.03 4.90 9.06
CA LEU A 260 -7.40 6.32 8.88
C LEU A 260 -8.42 6.80 9.92
N ALA A 261 -9.20 5.89 10.48
CA ALA A 261 -10.23 6.20 11.48
C ALA A 261 -9.73 6.14 12.93
N GLY A 262 -8.53 5.61 13.18
CA GLY A 262 -8.03 5.35 14.53
C GLY A 262 -8.71 4.14 15.17
N SER A 263 -8.96 4.17 16.49
CA SER A 263 -9.72 3.10 17.17
C SER A 263 -11.23 3.14 16.89
N GLU A 264 -11.70 4.13 16.12
CA GLU A 264 -13.09 4.21 15.72
C GLU A 264 -13.41 3.11 14.71
N ASN A 265 -14.62 2.57 14.86
CA ASN A 265 -15.07 1.44 14.08
C ASN A 265 -15.13 1.86 12.58
N PRO A 266 -14.42 1.17 11.66
CA PRO A 266 -14.35 1.56 10.24
C PRO A 266 -15.73 1.56 9.58
N TYR A 267 -16.70 0.86 10.19
CA TYR A 267 -18.05 0.67 9.68
C TYR A 267 -19.01 1.82 10.01
N GLU A 268 -18.64 2.78 10.85
CA GLU A 268 -19.45 4.01 11.02
C GLU A 268 -19.19 5.04 9.91
N ARG A 269 -18.12 4.88 9.11
CA ARG A 269 -17.74 5.80 8.01
C ARG A 269 -18.05 5.26 6.62
N MET A 270 -18.75 4.14 6.51
CA MET A 270 -19.05 3.52 5.21
C MET A 270 -19.95 4.39 4.35
N ILE A 271 -19.53 4.59 3.10
CA ILE A 271 -20.31 5.30 2.09
C ILE A 271 -21.49 4.42 1.67
N HIS A 272 -22.69 4.94 1.93
CA HIS A 272 -23.95 4.38 1.47
C HIS A 272 -24.14 4.72 -0.02
N PHE A 273 -24.47 3.72 -0.84
CA PHE A 273 -24.76 3.89 -2.27
C PHE A 273 -26.27 3.77 -2.53
N PRO A 274 -27.05 4.85 -2.37
CA PRO A 274 -28.50 4.80 -2.53
C PRO A 274 -28.95 4.41 -3.95
N GLU A 275 -28.10 4.58 -4.97
CA GLU A 275 -28.37 4.13 -6.35
C GLU A 275 -28.28 2.61 -6.52
N CYS A 276 -27.60 1.93 -5.61
CA CYS A 276 -27.38 0.49 -5.61
C CYS A 276 -28.27 -0.25 -4.60
N ASP A 277 -29.01 0.49 -3.78
CA ASP A 277 -29.97 -0.04 -2.83
C ASP A 277 -31.17 -0.67 -3.56
N ASN A 278 -31.48 -1.91 -3.21
CA ASN A 278 -32.86 -2.37 -3.26
C ASN A 278 -33.45 -2.22 -1.85
N THR A 279 -34.78 -2.14 -1.72
CA THR A 279 -35.48 -1.79 -0.47
C THR A 279 -35.21 -2.73 0.73
N GLU A 280 -34.39 -3.77 0.56
CA GLU A 280 -34.08 -4.77 1.58
C GLU A 280 -32.57 -4.89 1.90
N SER A 281 -31.68 -4.17 1.20
CA SER A 281 -30.27 -4.55 1.13
C SER A 281 -29.32 -3.37 0.86
N MET A 282 -28.36 -3.12 1.77
CA MET A 282 -27.30 -2.11 1.62
C MET A 282 -26.05 -2.71 0.96
N LEU A 283 -25.45 -2.01 0.00
CA LEU A 283 -24.18 -2.39 -0.64
C LEU A 283 -23.00 -1.60 -0.06
N PHE A 284 -21.92 -2.31 0.30
CA PHE A 284 -20.68 -1.73 0.83
C PHE A 284 -19.53 -1.98 -0.14
N ALA A 285 -18.71 -0.97 -0.42
CA ALA A 285 -17.58 -1.12 -1.32
C ALA A 285 -16.27 -0.61 -0.69
N SER A 286 -15.20 -1.31 -0.99
CA SER A 286 -13.82 -0.87 -0.80
C SER A 286 -13.14 -0.97 -2.18
N LYS A 287 -12.46 0.06 -2.68
CA LYS A 287 -11.64 0.04 -3.92
C LYS A 287 -10.14 0.15 -3.60
N ILE A 288 -9.35 -0.68 -4.26
CA ILE A 288 -7.90 -0.50 -4.33
C ILE A 288 -7.55 -0.43 -5.80
N SER A 289 -6.65 0.49 -6.16
CA SER A 289 -6.39 0.79 -7.57
C SER A 289 -5.06 0.19 -7.96
N ILE A 290 -5.11 -0.79 -8.86
CA ILE A 290 -3.91 -1.32 -9.48
C ILE A 290 -3.69 -0.53 -10.75
N CYS A 291 -2.46 -0.11 -10.92
CA CYS A 291 -2.08 0.83 -11.94
C CYS A 291 -1.12 0.12 -12.90
N GLN A 292 -1.05 0.60 -14.13
CA GLN A 292 -0.17 0.06 -15.14
C GLN A 292 1.29 0.43 -14.82
N ALA A 293 2.14 -0.59 -14.71
CA ALA A 293 3.58 -0.41 -14.77
C ALA A 293 4.01 -0.37 -16.24
N ASP A 294 4.82 0.61 -16.62
CA ASP A 294 5.45 0.65 -17.95
C ASP A 294 6.47 -0.49 -18.14
N THR A 295 6.85 -1.17 -17.04
CA THR A 295 7.92 -2.17 -16.99
C THR A 295 7.44 -3.63 -16.94
N GLY A 296 6.13 -3.87 -16.75
CA GLY A 296 5.56 -5.22 -16.66
C GLY A 296 5.64 -5.90 -15.28
N ASP A 297 6.05 -5.16 -14.23
CA ASP A 297 5.99 -5.62 -12.83
C ASP A 297 4.61 -5.35 -12.18
N GLU A 298 4.30 -6.04 -11.09
CA GLU A 298 3.11 -5.76 -10.28
C GLU A 298 3.33 -4.48 -9.47
N VAL A 299 2.49 -3.46 -9.71
CA VAL A 299 2.53 -2.22 -8.92
C VAL A 299 1.12 -1.84 -8.49
N PHE A 300 1.00 -1.51 -7.21
CA PHE A 300 -0.25 -1.17 -6.57
C PHE A 300 -0.25 0.33 -6.26
N GLY A 301 -1.43 0.94 -6.34
CA GLY A 301 -1.64 2.30 -5.90
C GLY A 301 -2.95 2.43 -5.13
N ILE A 302 -3.18 3.66 -4.69
CA ILE A 302 -4.43 4.04 -4.05
C ILE A 302 -4.97 5.25 -4.84
N ASP A 303 -6.29 5.45 -4.92
CA ASP A 303 -7.00 6.59 -5.55
C ASP A 303 -7.04 6.61 -7.08
N GLU A 304 -7.39 5.48 -7.69
CA GLU A 304 -7.59 5.40 -9.14
C GLU A 304 -6.36 5.79 -9.97
N ARG A 305 -5.15 5.77 -9.36
CA ARG A 305 -3.89 5.92 -10.09
C ARG A 305 -3.89 4.91 -11.24
N ARG A 306 -3.79 5.44 -12.47
CA ARG A 306 -3.75 4.62 -13.69
C ARG A 306 -2.37 4.08 -13.99
N HIS A 307 -1.32 4.73 -13.49
CA HIS A 307 0.07 4.32 -13.63
C HIS A 307 0.72 4.24 -12.26
N CYS A 308 1.40 3.13 -11.99
CA CYS A 308 2.16 2.91 -10.76
C CYS A 308 3.42 2.17 -11.23
N GLY A 309 4.57 2.76 -10.95
CA GLY A 309 5.84 2.27 -11.44
C GLY A 309 6.85 3.41 -11.49
N ASN A 310 7.93 3.22 -10.75
CA ASN A 310 9.06 4.11 -10.49
C ASN A 310 8.69 5.56 -10.22
N ALA A 311 8.58 5.86 -8.93
CA ALA A 311 9.15 7.06 -8.34
C ALA A 311 10.68 7.14 -8.59
N THR A 312 11.12 7.16 -9.84
CA THR A 312 11.91 8.31 -10.23
C THR A 312 10.86 9.39 -10.43
N GLU A 313 10.66 10.22 -9.41
CA GLU A 313 10.09 11.55 -9.64
C GLU A 313 10.72 12.06 -10.93
N LEU A 314 9.89 12.22 -11.96
CA LEU A 314 10.38 12.54 -13.30
C LEU A 314 11.21 13.81 -13.15
N GLU A 315 12.52 13.72 -13.38
CA GLU A 315 13.39 14.87 -13.19
C GLU A 315 12.95 15.98 -14.12
N PHE A 316 12.75 17.17 -13.57
CA PHE A 316 12.31 18.34 -14.31
C PHE A 316 13.14 19.56 -13.94
N VAL A 317 13.08 20.60 -14.78
CA VAL A 317 13.61 21.92 -14.46
C VAL A 317 12.45 22.80 -14.00
N ARG A 318 12.50 23.28 -12.75
CA ARG A 318 11.47 24.15 -12.19
C ARG A 318 11.37 25.45 -13.00
N GLY A 319 10.15 25.78 -13.40
CA GLY A 319 9.85 26.91 -14.28
C GLY A 319 9.78 26.58 -15.77
N ASP A 320 10.18 25.38 -16.21
CA ASP A 320 10.01 24.92 -17.61
C ASP A 320 8.59 24.37 -17.85
N SER A 321 7.63 25.28 -17.93
CA SER A 321 6.21 24.94 -18.07
C SER A 321 5.85 24.36 -19.44
N ASN A 322 6.68 24.56 -20.46
CA ASN A 322 6.44 24.01 -21.80
C ASN A 322 7.22 22.71 -22.09
N THR A 323 8.08 22.28 -21.16
CA THR A 323 8.87 21.04 -21.18
C THR A 323 9.82 20.96 -22.38
N ASP A 324 10.31 22.11 -22.86
CA ASP A 324 11.26 22.17 -23.98
C ASP A 324 12.73 22.13 -23.53
N GLY A 325 12.98 22.16 -22.22
CA GLY A 325 14.30 22.12 -21.58
C GLY A 325 14.96 23.49 -21.43
N ASP A 326 14.37 24.57 -21.96
CA ASP A 326 14.91 25.92 -21.91
C ASP A 326 14.02 26.84 -21.06
N PHE A 327 14.45 27.19 -19.85
CA PHE A 327 13.74 28.20 -19.02
C PHE A 327 13.75 29.60 -19.66
N ASN A 328 12.60 30.05 -20.19
CA ASN A 328 12.46 31.32 -20.90
C ASN A 328 11.02 31.91 -20.84
N LEU A 329 10.77 32.99 -21.61
CA LEU A 329 9.46 33.67 -21.60
C LEU A 329 8.32 32.78 -22.14
N SER A 330 8.65 31.78 -22.96
CA SER A 330 7.67 30.84 -23.54
C SER A 330 6.99 30.00 -22.47
N ASP A 331 7.65 29.74 -21.33
CA ASP A 331 7.07 29.04 -20.18
C ASP A 331 5.95 29.84 -19.54
N THR A 332 6.20 31.13 -19.28
CA THR A 332 5.16 32.04 -18.78
C THR A 332 3.97 32.09 -19.74
N ILE A 333 4.21 32.14 -21.05
CA ILE A 333 3.14 32.17 -22.06
C ILE A 333 2.35 30.87 -22.02
N ARG A 334 3.03 29.73 -21.97
CA ARG A 334 2.43 28.40 -21.92
C ARG A 334 1.53 28.26 -20.69
N LEU A 335 2.03 28.63 -19.51
CA LEU A 335 1.28 28.56 -18.27
C LEU A 335 0.03 29.46 -18.29
N LEU A 336 0.16 30.71 -18.74
CA LEU A 336 -0.98 31.61 -18.87
C LEU A 336 -2.01 31.14 -19.91
N ASP A 337 -1.59 30.44 -20.97
CA ASP A 337 -2.50 29.86 -21.96
C ASP A 337 -3.34 28.73 -21.34
N VAL A 338 -2.76 27.90 -20.48
CA VAL A 338 -3.49 26.88 -19.70
C VAL A 338 -4.48 27.54 -18.76
N LEU A 339 -4.01 28.48 -17.93
CA LEU A 339 -4.81 29.07 -16.86
C LEU A 339 -6.00 29.89 -17.36
N PHE A 340 -5.85 30.60 -18.49
CA PHE A 340 -6.85 31.60 -18.92
C PHE A 340 -7.48 31.32 -20.28
N ARG A 341 -6.87 30.48 -21.12
CA ARG A 341 -7.33 30.24 -22.50
C ARG A 341 -7.77 28.80 -22.75
N GLY A 342 -7.67 27.94 -21.73
CA GLY A 342 -8.04 26.53 -21.84
C GLY A 342 -7.16 25.79 -22.84
N GLY A 343 -5.87 26.14 -22.89
CA GLY A 343 -4.87 25.39 -23.65
C GLY A 343 -4.77 23.94 -23.18
N ASP A 344 -4.07 23.11 -23.94
CA ASP A 344 -3.89 21.70 -23.59
C ASP A 344 -3.29 21.56 -22.18
N PRO A 345 -3.69 20.54 -21.39
CA PRO A 345 -3.14 20.31 -20.05
C PRO A 345 -1.61 20.28 -20.04
N LEU A 346 -1.00 20.70 -18.93
CA LEU A 346 0.45 20.58 -18.74
C LEU A 346 0.82 19.10 -18.58
N THR A 347 1.96 18.72 -19.15
CA THR A 347 2.52 17.38 -19.04
C THR A 347 3.33 17.19 -17.75
N CYS A 348 3.80 18.28 -17.15
CA CYS A 348 4.51 18.31 -15.89
C CYS A 348 4.02 19.52 -15.09
N ALA A 349 3.22 19.26 -14.05
CA ALA A 349 2.65 20.32 -13.22
C ALA A 349 3.71 20.89 -12.25
N ASP A 350 4.63 20.05 -11.74
CA ASP A 350 5.70 20.47 -10.83
C ASP A 350 6.68 21.45 -11.51
N ALA A 351 6.98 21.24 -12.80
CA ALA A 351 7.77 22.20 -13.57
C ALA A 351 7.08 23.56 -13.75
N ALA A 352 5.75 23.61 -13.64
CA ALA A 352 4.98 24.83 -13.80
C ALA A 352 4.60 25.49 -12.46
N ASP A 353 4.70 24.76 -11.34
CA ASP A 353 4.71 25.31 -9.99
C ASP A 353 6.09 25.92 -9.71
N ALA A 354 6.26 27.15 -10.19
CA ALA A 354 7.55 27.82 -10.19
C ALA A 354 7.88 28.41 -8.81
N ASN A 355 6.86 28.72 -8.01
CA ASN A 355 7.06 29.26 -6.67
C ASN A 355 7.09 28.16 -5.58
N ASP A 356 6.80 26.91 -5.95
CA ASP A 356 6.90 25.70 -5.14
C ASP A 356 5.96 25.74 -3.92
N ASP A 357 4.71 26.17 -4.13
CA ASP A 357 3.69 26.29 -3.09
C ASP A 357 2.57 25.24 -3.15
N GLY A 358 2.65 24.32 -4.11
CA GLY A 358 1.72 23.22 -4.35
C GLY A 358 0.43 23.65 -5.05
N LEU A 359 0.36 24.88 -5.58
CA LEU A 359 -0.81 25.43 -6.26
C LEU A 359 -0.45 26.03 -7.62
N LEU A 360 -0.91 25.38 -8.68
CA LEU A 360 -0.74 25.92 -10.04
C LEU A 360 -1.67 27.11 -10.31
N ASP A 361 -1.15 28.34 -10.22
CA ASP A 361 -1.91 29.56 -10.46
C ASP A 361 -1.12 30.72 -11.10
N ILE A 362 -1.66 31.95 -11.05
CA ILE A 362 -1.02 33.11 -11.70
C ILE A 362 0.28 33.54 -10.99
N SER A 363 0.46 33.17 -9.72
CA SER A 363 1.64 33.50 -8.94
C SER A 363 2.89 32.83 -9.50
N ASP A 364 2.78 31.63 -10.06
CA ASP A 364 3.85 30.92 -10.77
C ASP A 364 4.32 31.68 -12.00
N ALA A 365 3.39 32.13 -12.83
CA ALA A 365 3.71 32.94 -14.01
C ALA A 365 4.41 34.25 -13.61
N VAL A 366 3.99 34.85 -12.49
CA VAL A 366 4.67 36.02 -11.92
C VAL A 366 6.07 35.65 -11.43
N PHE A 367 6.22 34.49 -10.78
CA PHE A 367 7.48 34.03 -10.23
C PHE A 367 8.51 33.74 -11.33
N ILE A 368 8.12 33.07 -12.41
CA ILE A 368 8.96 32.87 -13.62
C ILE A 368 9.47 34.22 -14.15
N LEU A 369 8.59 35.22 -14.28
CA LEU A 369 8.99 36.57 -14.72
C LEU A 369 9.93 37.27 -13.73
N LEU A 370 9.73 37.06 -12.43
CA LEU A 370 10.62 37.59 -11.41
C LEU A 370 12.00 36.96 -11.48
N VAL A 371 12.13 35.67 -11.78
CA VAL A 371 13.44 35.02 -12.00
C VAL A 371 14.08 35.47 -13.32
N LEU A 372 13.31 35.65 -14.39
CA LEU A 372 13.84 36.08 -15.71
C LEU A 372 14.32 37.54 -15.72
N PHE A 373 13.65 38.43 -14.99
CA PHE A 373 13.87 39.88 -15.08
C PHE A 373 14.28 40.54 -13.77
N SER A 374 14.34 39.79 -12.67
CA SER A 374 14.84 40.25 -11.36
C SER A 374 15.80 39.21 -10.77
N ASP A 375 16.57 39.58 -9.75
CA ASP A 375 17.56 38.68 -9.12
C ASP A 375 16.91 37.69 -8.12
N ASN A 376 15.75 37.11 -8.46
CA ASN A 376 15.11 36.07 -7.64
C ASN A 376 15.75 34.70 -7.90
N GLU A 377 15.92 33.92 -6.83
CA GLU A 377 16.43 32.54 -6.90
C GLU A 377 15.25 31.58 -7.11
N MET A 378 15.39 30.69 -8.10
CA MET A 378 14.40 29.64 -8.36
C MET A 378 14.53 28.52 -7.31
N PRO A 379 13.43 28.00 -6.74
CA PRO A 379 13.48 26.78 -5.94
C PRO A 379 14.03 25.60 -6.75
N LEU A 380 14.66 24.65 -6.06
CA LEU A 380 15.13 23.42 -6.71
C LEU A 380 13.93 22.61 -7.20
N PRO A 381 14.04 21.85 -8.30
CA PRO A 381 15.22 21.60 -9.13
C PRO A 381 15.46 22.68 -10.22
N PHE A 382 16.55 23.46 -10.13
CA PHE A 382 16.95 24.45 -11.14
C PHE A 382 18.46 24.77 -11.01
N PRO A 383 19.22 25.00 -12.10
CA PRO A 383 18.82 24.98 -13.52
C PRO A 383 18.88 23.60 -14.16
N ASP A 384 19.50 22.64 -13.47
CA ASP A 384 19.59 21.26 -13.92
C ASP A 384 18.32 20.50 -13.52
N ALA A 385 17.93 19.54 -14.36
CA ALA A 385 16.79 18.69 -14.05
C ALA A 385 17.07 17.88 -12.78
N GLY A 386 16.05 17.72 -11.95
CA GLY A 386 16.12 16.94 -10.72
C GLY A 386 14.74 16.57 -10.18
N PRO A 387 14.69 15.76 -9.11
CA PRO A 387 13.46 15.43 -8.41
C PRO A 387 12.87 16.66 -7.72
N ASP A 388 11.57 16.61 -7.39
CA ASP A 388 10.92 17.61 -6.57
C ASP A 388 11.39 17.47 -5.11
N PRO A 389 12.08 18.46 -4.51
CA PRO A 389 12.41 18.40 -3.09
C PRO A 389 11.20 18.51 -2.15
N THR A 390 10.03 18.90 -2.67
CA THR A 390 8.82 19.27 -1.92
C THR A 390 7.66 18.40 -2.37
N ASP A 391 7.02 17.73 -1.40
CA ASP A 391 5.89 16.82 -1.68
C ASP A 391 4.59 17.62 -1.66
N ASP A 392 3.88 17.63 -2.78
CA ASP A 392 2.58 18.29 -2.94
C ASP A 392 1.65 17.46 -3.86
N PRO A 393 0.38 17.87 -4.06
CA PRO A 393 -0.57 17.12 -4.88
C PRO A 393 -0.32 17.16 -6.39
N LEU A 394 0.63 17.97 -6.86
CA LEU A 394 1.03 18.08 -8.25
C LEU A 394 1.96 16.90 -8.61
N GLY A 395 2.23 16.78 -9.91
CA GLY A 395 3.04 15.69 -10.41
C GLY A 395 3.48 15.91 -11.84
N CYS A 396 4.51 15.18 -12.24
CA CYS A 396 4.94 15.13 -13.63
C CYS A 396 4.56 13.82 -14.29
N GLU A 397 3.70 13.90 -15.32
CA GLU A 397 3.30 12.74 -16.14
C GLU A 397 4.31 12.49 -17.25
N ASN A 398 4.91 13.56 -17.80
CA ASN A 398 5.93 13.48 -18.84
C ASN A 398 6.80 14.74 -18.85
N TYR A 399 8.11 14.54 -18.76
CA TYR A 399 9.12 15.57 -18.92
C TYR A 399 10.29 14.97 -19.73
N THR A 400 10.55 15.51 -20.93
CA THR A 400 11.65 15.05 -21.78
C THR A 400 12.82 16.02 -21.69
N VAL A 401 13.87 15.62 -20.98
CA VAL A 401 15.16 16.30 -21.05
C VAL A 401 15.76 16.09 -22.45
N PRO A 402 16.12 17.14 -23.20
CA PRO A 402 16.73 17.03 -24.54
C PRO A 402 18.04 16.22 -24.61
#